data_AF-A0A2E2K0J2-F1
#
_entry.id   AF-A0A2E2K0J2-F1
#
_cell.length_a   1.000
_cell.length_b   1.000
_cell.length_c   1.000
_cell.angle_alpha   90.00
_cell.angle_beta   90.00
_cell.angle_gamma   90.00
#
_symmetry.space_group_name_H-M   'P 1'
#
loop_
_entity.id
_entity.type
_entity.pdbx_description
1 polymer ?
#
loop_
_entity_poly.entity_id
_entity_poly.type
_entity_poly.pdbx_seq_one_letter_code
_entity_poly.pdbx_strand_id
1 'polypeptide(L)'
;EVLKSRAFLAEFIKRHNLDVPLMATSGWNEAGESWRYDRKIYNPKTEQWLPDEEGKSQQPTDWDLVKAFKENHLSVSENKDNGMITLNVKSQSPLAAKQWAEWLVQDINEHMRQDDVASAEARIAYLEGKLSDTNIAGMQQVFYQLIESETRTVMLANAQQEYVFRTIDPAVVPQEKSEPKRALIIVLAVILGGMFGVLAVFVRLFVVKGNDHISEDTNHHK
;
A
#
# COMPACT_ATOMS: atom_id res chain seq x y z
N GLU A 1 4.14 10.82 7.68
CA GLU A 1 2.72 11.00 7.29
C GLU A 1 2.50 11.18 5.79
N VAL A 2 3.41 11.87 5.08
CA VAL A 2 3.31 12.14 3.62
C VAL A 2 3.12 10.88 2.76
N LEU A 3 3.83 9.78 3.06
CA LEU A 3 3.63 8.47 2.39
C LEU A 3 2.20 7.92 2.44
N LYS A 4 1.35 8.42 3.35
CA LYS A 4 -0.06 8.01 3.50
C LYS A 4 -1.04 9.04 2.93
N SER A 5 -0.53 10.18 2.44
CA SER A 5 -1.29 11.29 1.87
C SER A 5 -1.88 10.91 0.52
N ARG A 6 -3.10 11.38 0.25
CA ARG A 6 -3.77 11.13 -1.02
C ARG A 6 -3.12 11.86 -2.19
N ALA A 7 -2.70 13.10 -1.98
CA ALA A 7 -2.09 13.91 -3.04
C ALA A 7 -0.82 13.25 -3.55
N PHE A 8 0.09 12.89 -2.64
CA PHE A 8 1.33 12.18 -2.95
C PHE A 8 1.08 10.84 -3.66
N LEU A 9 0.19 9.99 -3.13
CA LEU A 9 -0.08 8.68 -3.74
C LEU A 9 -0.77 8.80 -5.10
N ALA A 10 -1.65 9.78 -5.31
CA ALA A 10 -2.30 10.00 -6.60
C ALA A 10 -1.26 10.41 -7.66
N GLU A 11 -0.34 11.31 -7.30
CA GLU A 11 0.72 11.74 -8.19
C GLU A 11 1.71 10.60 -8.48
N PHE A 12 2.10 9.83 -7.47
CA PHE A 12 2.92 8.63 -7.62
C PHE A 12 2.31 7.63 -8.62
N ILE A 13 1.03 7.31 -8.46
CA ILE A 13 0.33 6.36 -9.34
C ILE A 13 0.31 6.87 -10.79
N LYS A 14 0.05 8.16 -10.99
CA LYS A 14 0.03 8.78 -12.33
C LYS A 14 1.42 8.81 -12.95
N ARG A 15 2.42 9.25 -12.19
CA ARG A 15 3.81 9.40 -12.66
C ARG A 15 4.38 8.09 -13.19
N HIS A 16 4.03 6.97 -12.55
CA HIS A 16 4.51 5.64 -12.91
C HIS A 16 3.49 4.81 -13.70
N ASN A 17 2.38 5.40 -14.17
CA ASN A 17 1.31 4.74 -14.94
C ASN A 17 0.82 3.42 -14.29
N LEU A 18 0.53 3.48 -12.99
CA LEU A 18 0.14 2.30 -12.22
C LEU A 18 -1.36 2.01 -12.26
N ASP A 19 -2.15 2.81 -12.95
CA ASP A 19 -3.60 2.64 -13.07
C ASP A 19 -4.01 1.27 -13.61
N VAL A 20 -3.40 0.85 -14.72
CA VAL A 20 -3.69 -0.44 -15.36
C VAL A 20 -3.20 -1.60 -14.49
N PRO A 21 -1.94 -1.66 -14.02
CA PRO A 21 -1.49 -2.71 -13.10
C PRO A 21 -2.35 -2.87 -11.84
N LEU A 22 -2.88 -1.77 -11.29
CA LEU A 22 -3.66 -1.80 -10.04
C LEU A 22 -5.12 -2.24 -10.24
N MET A 23 -5.76 -1.83 -11.34
CA MET A 23 -7.22 -1.98 -11.49
C MET A 23 -7.64 -2.90 -12.64
N ALA A 24 -6.76 -3.16 -13.61
CA ALA A 24 -7.09 -3.94 -14.82
C ALA A 24 -6.35 -5.28 -14.91
N THR A 25 -5.61 -5.70 -13.88
CA THR A 25 -4.89 -6.98 -13.88
C THR A 25 -5.55 -8.02 -12.99
N SER A 26 -5.65 -9.24 -13.52
CA SER A 26 -6.22 -10.43 -12.89
C SER A 26 -5.16 -11.41 -12.37
N GLY A 27 -3.92 -11.28 -12.85
CA GLY A 27 -2.82 -12.14 -12.45
C GLY A 27 -1.48 -11.69 -13.03
N TRP A 28 -0.40 -12.29 -12.54
CA TRP A 28 0.92 -12.24 -13.16
C TRP A 28 1.24 -13.58 -13.83
N ASN A 29 1.85 -13.56 -15.01
CA ASN A 29 2.43 -14.74 -15.64
C ASN A 29 3.94 -14.75 -15.38
N GLU A 30 4.41 -15.67 -14.53
CA GLU A 30 5.83 -15.81 -14.20
C GLU A 30 6.67 -16.28 -15.40
N ALA A 31 6.13 -17.15 -16.25
CA ALA A 31 6.89 -17.72 -17.37
C ALA A 31 7.10 -16.73 -18.53
N GLY A 32 6.17 -15.79 -18.70
CA GLY A 32 6.22 -14.78 -19.76
C GLY A 32 6.54 -13.37 -19.26
N GLU A 33 6.81 -13.21 -17.96
CA GLU A 33 7.05 -11.93 -17.29
C GLU A 33 6.03 -10.84 -17.69
N SER A 34 4.75 -11.21 -17.72
CA SER A 34 3.70 -10.36 -18.28
C SER A 34 2.45 -10.33 -17.41
N TRP A 35 1.80 -9.17 -17.34
CA TRP A 35 0.50 -9.02 -16.70
C TRP A 35 -0.60 -9.77 -17.45
N ARG A 36 -1.50 -10.41 -16.71
CA ARG A 36 -2.75 -10.97 -17.22
C ARG A 36 -3.85 -9.95 -17.02
N TYR A 37 -4.27 -9.29 -18.08
CA TYR A 37 -5.32 -8.27 -18.03
C TYR A 37 -6.73 -8.86 -17.99
N ASP A 38 -7.64 -8.22 -17.27
CA ASP A 38 -9.06 -8.48 -17.39
C ASP A 38 -9.63 -7.80 -18.64
N ARG A 39 -9.87 -8.61 -19.67
CA ARG A 39 -10.39 -8.15 -20.97
C ARG A 39 -11.84 -7.65 -20.93
N LYS A 40 -12.54 -7.76 -19.80
CA LYS A 40 -13.86 -7.15 -19.60
C LYS A 40 -13.76 -5.68 -19.23
N ILE A 41 -12.65 -5.29 -18.61
CA ILE A 41 -12.45 -3.95 -18.03
C ILE A 41 -11.48 -3.14 -18.90
N TYR A 42 -10.47 -3.80 -19.48
CA TYR A 42 -9.40 -3.11 -20.21
C TYR A 42 -8.95 -3.90 -21.45
N ASN A 43 -8.73 -3.17 -22.54
CA ASN A 43 -8.15 -3.72 -23.76
C ASN A 43 -6.67 -3.33 -23.88
N PRO A 44 -5.72 -4.27 -23.67
CA PRO A 44 -4.29 -3.98 -23.75
C PRO A 44 -3.76 -3.72 -25.16
N LYS A 45 -4.55 -4.01 -26.21
CA LYS A 45 -4.14 -3.71 -27.61
C LYS A 45 -4.44 -2.28 -28.02
N THR A 46 -5.54 -1.73 -27.50
CA THR A 46 -5.98 -0.36 -27.81
C THR A 46 -5.70 0.61 -26.67
N GLU A 47 -5.15 0.10 -25.56
CA GLU A 47 -4.85 0.84 -24.32
C GLU A 47 -6.05 1.59 -23.74
N GLN A 48 -7.24 0.99 -23.85
CA GLN A 48 -8.49 1.64 -23.47
C GLN A 48 -9.28 0.86 -22.43
N TRP A 49 -9.85 1.61 -21.49
CA TRP A 49 -10.86 1.14 -20.56
C TRP A 49 -12.17 0.90 -21.31
N LEU A 50 -12.73 -0.29 -21.13
CA LEU A 50 -13.98 -0.69 -21.79
C LEU A 50 -15.17 -0.15 -21.00
N PRO A 51 -16.27 0.21 -21.67
CA PRO A 51 -17.47 0.64 -20.97
C PRO A 51 -18.13 -0.52 -20.21
N ASP A 52 -18.85 -0.19 -19.14
CA ASP A 52 -19.70 -1.12 -18.39
C ASP A 52 -21.02 -1.43 -19.14
N GLU A 53 -21.89 -2.23 -18.54
CA GLU A 53 -23.19 -2.61 -19.11
C GLU A 53 -24.12 -1.41 -19.36
N GLU A 54 -23.87 -0.27 -18.69
CA GLU A 54 -24.62 0.98 -18.83
C GLU A 54 -23.97 1.95 -19.85
N GLY A 55 -22.85 1.56 -20.47
CA GLY A 55 -22.11 2.36 -21.44
C GLY A 55 -21.18 3.41 -20.82
N LYS A 56 -20.96 3.39 -19.50
CA LYS A 56 -20.03 4.30 -18.81
C LYS A 56 -18.62 3.73 -18.82
N SER A 57 -17.61 4.59 -18.97
CA SER A 57 -16.22 4.15 -18.92
C SER A 57 -15.89 3.55 -17.55
N GLN A 58 -15.26 2.37 -17.53
CA GLN A 58 -14.75 1.74 -16.31
C GLN A 58 -13.37 2.28 -15.87
N GLN A 59 -12.95 3.42 -16.43
CA GLN A 59 -11.70 4.06 -16.03
C GLN A 59 -11.79 4.48 -14.55
N PRO A 60 -10.84 4.03 -13.70
CA PRO A 60 -10.87 4.35 -12.28
C PRO A 60 -10.53 5.82 -12.05
N THR A 61 -11.13 6.41 -11.02
CA THR A 61 -10.77 7.76 -10.59
C THR A 61 -9.49 7.73 -9.74
N ASP A 62 -8.84 8.89 -9.56
CA ASP A 62 -7.71 9.03 -8.63
C ASP A 62 -8.04 8.50 -7.23
N TRP A 63 -9.29 8.67 -6.80
CA TRP A 63 -9.76 8.20 -5.53
C TRP A 63 -9.73 6.67 -5.43
N ASP A 64 -10.25 5.99 -6.47
CA ASP A 64 -10.30 4.54 -6.53
C ASP A 64 -8.89 3.95 -6.56
N LEU A 65 -8.02 4.56 -7.36
CA LEU A 65 -6.61 4.17 -7.47
C LEU A 65 -5.87 4.30 -6.14
N VAL A 66 -5.96 5.46 -5.49
CA VAL A 66 -5.30 5.68 -4.19
C VAL A 66 -5.87 4.75 -3.13
N LYS A 67 -7.19 4.51 -3.13
CA LYS A 67 -7.82 3.58 -2.19
C LYS A 67 -7.29 2.16 -2.40
N ALA A 68 -7.32 1.65 -3.64
CA ALA A 68 -6.83 0.32 -3.97
C ALA A 68 -5.36 0.16 -3.59
N PHE A 69 -4.51 1.14 -3.93
CA PHE A 69 -3.09 1.11 -3.59
C PHE A 69 -2.86 1.10 -2.07
N LYS A 70 -3.52 2.01 -1.34
CA LYS A 70 -3.35 2.17 0.11
C LYS A 70 -3.87 0.97 0.90
N GLU A 71 -4.96 0.35 0.47
CA GLU A 71 -5.59 -0.76 1.21
C GLU A 71 -4.95 -2.11 0.87
N ASN A 72 -4.60 -2.35 -0.41
CA ASN A 72 -4.20 -3.68 -0.88
C ASN A 72 -2.71 -3.82 -1.19
N HIS A 73 -2.02 -2.71 -1.49
CA HIS A 73 -0.65 -2.74 -2.01
C HIS A 73 0.38 -2.11 -1.07
N LEU A 74 0.00 -1.16 -0.23
CA LEU A 74 0.94 -0.42 0.61
C LEU A 74 0.70 -0.69 2.10
N SER A 75 1.76 -1.03 2.82
CA SER A 75 1.77 -0.99 4.28
C SER A 75 3.00 -0.27 4.79
N VAL A 76 2.80 0.66 5.73
CA VAL A 76 3.86 1.47 6.34
C VAL A 76 3.74 1.38 7.85
N SER A 77 4.77 0.83 8.48
CA SER A 77 4.91 0.74 9.93
C SER A 77 6.15 1.49 10.40
N GLU A 78 6.08 2.06 11.59
CA GLU A 78 7.17 2.78 12.22
C GLU A 78 7.54 2.07 13.52
N ASN A 79 8.83 1.81 13.72
CA ASN A 79 9.37 1.35 14.98
C ASN A 79 9.79 2.57 15.81
N LYS A 80 9.02 2.86 16.87
CA LYS A 80 9.24 4.04 17.72
C LYS A 80 10.51 3.96 18.57
N ASP A 81 11.07 2.77 18.77
CA ASP A 81 12.24 2.58 19.63
C ASP A 81 13.53 3.01 18.94
N ASN A 82 13.60 2.88 17.61
CA ASN A 82 14.78 3.20 16.82
C ASN A 82 14.50 4.14 15.62
N GLY A 83 13.26 4.62 15.47
CA GLY A 83 12.85 5.52 14.39
C GLY A 83 12.85 4.89 13.00
N MET A 84 13.02 3.56 12.87
CA MET A 84 13.01 2.91 11.57
C MET A 84 11.59 2.81 11.00
N ILE A 85 11.47 3.13 9.72
CA ILE A 85 10.22 2.97 8.96
C ILE A 85 10.36 1.76 8.05
N THR A 86 9.43 0.83 8.17
CA THR A 86 9.33 -0.32 7.28
C THR A 86 8.24 -0.07 6.25
N LEU A 87 8.65 -0.02 4.98
CA LEU A 87 7.77 0.06 3.84
C LEU A 87 7.59 -1.33 3.23
N ASN A 88 6.35 -1.78 3.11
CA ASN A 88 6.00 -3.01 2.43
C ASN A 88 5.10 -2.71 1.24
N VAL A 89 5.52 -3.17 0.06
CA VAL A 89 4.71 -3.10 -1.16
C VAL A 89 4.35 -4.50 -1.63
N LYS A 90 3.05 -4.75 -1.81
CA LYS A 90 2.51 -5.99 -2.33
C LYS A 90 2.12 -5.81 -3.79
N SER A 91 2.43 -6.79 -4.61
CA SER A 91 1.97 -6.86 -5.99
C SER A 91 1.88 -8.31 -6.44
N GLN A 92 1.06 -8.57 -7.45
CA GLN A 92 0.99 -9.91 -8.05
C GLN A 92 2.28 -10.25 -8.80
N SER A 93 3.02 -9.24 -9.27
CA SER A 93 4.35 -9.38 -9.86
C SER A 93 5.43 -9.08 -8.80
N PRO A 94 6.31 -10.05 -8.48
CA PRO A 94 7.44 -9.82 -7.56
C PRO A 94 8.38 -8.70 -8.02
N LEU A 95 8.59 -8.60 -9.35
CA LEU A 95 9.42 -7.55 -9.95
C LEU A 95 8.75 -6.18 -9.80
N ALA A 96 7.44 -6.10 -10.03
CA ALA A 96 6.70 -4.85 -9.86
C ALA A 96 6.68 -4.42 -8.39
N ALA A 97 6.48 -5.35 -7.44
CA ALA A 97 6.50 -5.03 -6.01
C ALA A 97 7.84 -4.37 -5.60
N LYS A 98 8.96 -4.94 -6.04
CA LYS A 98 10.29 -4.36 -5.82
C LYS A 98 10.38 -2.96 -6.44
N GLN A 99 10.05 -2.84 -7.74
CA GLN A 99 10.17 -1.59 -8.48
C GLN A 99 9.32 -0.46 -7.87
N TRP A 100 8.10 -0.78 -7.46
CA TRP A 100 7.20 0.18 -6.83
C TRP A 100 7.72 0.64 -5.47
N ALA A 101 8.34 -0.25 -4.69
CA ALA A 101 8.98 0.13 -3.44
C ALA A 101 10.17 1.08 -3.67
N GLU A 102 11.03 0.78 -4.65
CA GLU A 102 12.15 1.65 -5.03
C GLU A 102 11.67 3.03 -5.48
N TRP A 103 10.68 3.07 -6.38
CA TRP A 103 10.09 4.34 -6.83
C TRP A 103 9.44 5.11 -5.70
N LEU A 104 8.75 4.44 -4.77
CA LEU A 104 8.11 5.14 -3.66
C LEU A 104 9.13 5.82 -2.75
N VAL A 105 10.27 5.16 -2.50
CA VAL A 105 11.40 5.72 -1.71
C VAL A 105 12.07 6.88 -2.45
N GLN A 106 12.24 6.77 -3.77
CA GLN A 106 12.80 7.86 -4.58
C GLN A 106 11.85 9.07 -4.60
N ASP A 107 10.58 8.84 -4.89
CA ASP A 107 9.58 9.90 -5.04
C ASP A 107 9.31 10.62 -3.72
N ILE A 108 9.33 9.92 -2.58
CA ILE A 108 9.15 10.59 -1.28
C ILE A 108 10.37 11.44 -0.92
N ASN A 109 11.59 10.96 -1.20
CA ASN A 109 12.80 11.73 -0.98
C ASN A 109 12.82 12.97 -1.87
N GLU A 110 12.41 12.83 -3.13
CA GLU A 110 12.27 13.95 -4.07
C GLU A 110 11.26 14.98 -3.59
N HIS A 111 10.05 14.53 -3.26
CA HIS A 111 8.96 15.41 -2.86
C HIS A 111 9.31 16.20 -1.60
N MET A 112 9.83 15.53 -0.57
CA MET A 112 10.26 16.20 0.66
C MET A 112 11.42 17.18 0.40
N ARG A 113 12.36 16.83 -0.48
CA ARG A 113 13.47 17.72 -0.84
C ARG A 113 12.97 18.99 -1.52
N GLN A 114 12.07 18.85 -2.49
CA GLN A 114 11.48 19.99 -3.20
C GLN A 114 10.68 20.89 -2.26
N ASP A 115 9.86 20.30 -1.39
CA ASP A 115 9.05 21.04 -0.41
C ASP A 115 9.92 21.82 0.59
N ASP A 116 10.98 21.20 1.11
CA ASP A 116 11.88 21.86 2.07
C ASP A 116 12.72 22.96 1.40
N VAL A 117 13.21 22.75 0.17
CA VAL A 117 13.93 23.78 -0.59
C VAL A 117 13.01 24.96 -0.87
N ALA A 118 11.82 24.73 -1.42
CA ALA A 118 10.86 25.79 -1.73
C ALA A 118 10.46 26.58 -0.48
N SER A 119 10.25 25.87 0.64
CA SER A 119 9.92 26.50 1.92
C SER A 119 11.07 27.33 2.49
N ALA A 120 12.31 26.83 2.40
CA ALA A 120 13.49 27.55 2.87
C ALA A 120 13.78 28.78 2.01
N GLU A 121 13.68 28.67 0.68
CA GLU A 121 13.83 29.80 -0.25
C GLU A 121 12.79 30.90 0.02
N ALA A 122 11.53 30.53 0.25
CA ALA A 122 10.49 31.49 0.61
C ALA A 122 10.78 32.20 1.95
N ARG A 123 11.34 31.49 2.94
CA ARG A 123 11.77 32.08 4.22
C ARG A 123 12.97 33.00 4.05
N ILE A 124 13.97 32.62 3.25
CA ILE A 124 15.13 33.46 2.92
C ILE A 124 14.64 34.78 2.29
N ALA A 125 13.80 34.71 1.26
CA ALA A 125 13.28 35.90 0.59
C ALA A 125 12.54 36.85 1.57
N TYR A 126 11.76 36.28 2.50
CA TYR A 126 11.10 37.07 3.54
C TYR A 126 12.11 37.73 4.50
N LEU A 127 13.13 37.01 4.94
CA LEU A 127 14.17 37.51 5.86
C LEU A 127 15.04 38.58 5.20
N GLU A 128 15.40 38.42 3.93
CA GLU A 128 16.13 39.42 3.15
C GLU A 128 15.34 40.74 3.05
N GLY A 129 14.02 40.65 2.81
CA GLY A 129 13.15 41.83 2.83
C GLY A 129 13.09 42.52 4.19
N LYS A 130 13.09 41.77 5.30
CA LYS A 130 13.14 42.36 6.65
C LYS A 130 14.51 42.94 7.00
N LEU A 131 15.57 42.33 6.50
CA LEU A 131 16.94 42.81 6.66
C LEU A 131 17.13 44.17 6.00
N SER A 132 16.60 44.39 4.78
CA SER A 132 16.68 45.69 4.09
C SER A 132 15.93 46.80 4.80
N ASP A 133 14.86 46.48 5.52
CA ASP A 133 14.05 47.44 6.28
C ASP A 133 14.61 47.75 7.68
N THR A 134 15.67 47.05 8.10
CA THR A 134 16.18 47.10 9.48
C THR A 134 17.52 47.80 9.55
N ASN A 135 17.60 48.87 10.35
CA ASN A 135 18.83 49.66 10.54
C ASN A 135 19.58 49.34 11.84
N ILE A 136 19.04 48.46 12.68
CA ILE A 136 19.66 48.09 13.96
C ILE A 136 20.63 46.94 13.72
N ALA A 137 21.93 47.20 13.86
CA ALA A 137 22.99 46.21 13.61
C ALA A 137 22.78 44.88 14.38
N GLY A 138 22.34 44.95 15.64
CA GLY A 138 22.04 43.76 16.44
C GLY A 138 20.91 42.90 15.85
N MET A 139 19.90 43.51 15.25
CA MET A 139 18.79 42.79 14.62
C MET A 139 19.18 42.26 13.23
N GLN A 140 19.98 43.01 12.47
CA GLN A 140 20.56 42.53 11.21
C GLN A 140 21.39 41.26 11.42
N GLN A 141 22.19 41.20 12.50
CA GLN A 141 22.98 40.01 12.84
C GLN A 141 22.09 38.77 13.05
N VAL A 142 20.94 38.93 13.71
CA VAL A 142 19.99 37.82 13.90
C VAL A 142 19.41 37.37 12.56
N PHE A 143 19.04 38.29 11.66
CA PHE A 143 18.54 37.92 10.34
C PHE A 143 19.58 37.20 9.49
N TYR A 144 20.85 37.64 9.50
CA TYR A 144 21.92 36.91 8.81
C TYR A 144 22.06 35.47 9.32
N GLN A 145 21.98 35.24 10.63
CA GLN A 145 22.03 33.90 11.20
C GLN A 145 20.84 33.03 10.79
N LEU A 146 19.64 33.61 10.72
CA LEU A 146 18.46 32.90 10.23
C LEU A 146 18.58 32.55 8.74
N ILE A 147 19.04 33.50 7.91
CA ILE A 147 19.30 33.27 6.48
C ILE A 147 20.36 32.17 6.29
N GLU A 148 21.45 32.20 7.06
CA GLU A 148 22.48 31.16 7.03
C GLU A 148 21.89 29.78 7.38
N SER A 149 21.04 29.72 8.40
CA SER A 149 20.37 28.47 8.80
C SER A 149 19.49 27.91 7.69
N GLU A 150 18.65 28.72 7.05
CA GLU A 150 17.81 28.29 5.92
C GLU A 150 18.65 27.92 4.69
N THR A 151 19.71 28.68 4.42
CA THR A 151 20.64 28.39 3.31
C THR A 151 21.33 27.04 3.52
N ARG A 152 21.69 26.70 4.77
CA ARG A 152 22.22 25.37 5.10
C ARG A 152 21.20 24.27 4.81
N THR A 153 19.92 24.48 5.08
CA THR A 153 18.85 23.53 4.72
C THR A 153 18.79 23.31 3.21
N VAL A 154 18.75 24.38 2.42
CA VAL A 154 18.75 24.29 0.94
C VAL A 154 20.00 23.55 0.44
N MET A 155 21.17 23.87 0.99
CA MET A 155 22.42 23.21 0.62
C MET A 155 22.39 21.71 0.93
N LEU A 156 21.96 21.32 2.13
CA LEU A 156 21.90 19.92 2.54
C LEU A 156 20.87 19.12 1.74
N ALA A 157 19.71 19.72 1.48
CA ALA A 157 18.67 19.15 0.65
C ALA A 157 19.21 18.83 -0.75
N ASN A 158 19.86 19.80 -1.41
CA ASN A 158 20.39 19.61 -2.77
C ASN A 158 21.65 18.72 -2.85
N ALA A 159 22.39 18.53 -1.76
CA ALA A 159 23.64 17.77 -1.76
C ALA A 159 23.44 16.24 -1.67
N GLN A 160 22.27 15.76 -1.24
CA GLN A 160 22.02 14.33 -0.99
C GLN A 160 20.82 13.82 -1.79
N GLN A 161 20.99 12.67 -2.46
CA GLN A 161 19.88 12.00 -3.16
C GLN A 161 18.86 11.40 -2.17
N GLU A 162 19.35 10.82 -1.07
CA GLU A 162 18.52 10.27 0.01
C GLU A 162 18.41 11.28 1.16
N TYR A 163 17.61 12.34 0.95
CA TYR A 163 17.54 13.48 1.86
C TYR A 163 16.81 13.19 3.18
N VAL A 164 15.62 12.58 3.14
CA VAL A 164 14.80 12.33 4.34
C VAL A 164 14.92 10.88 4.82
N PHE A 165 14.93 9.94 3.89
CA PHE A 165 15.05 8.52 4.19
C PHE A 165 16.27 7.94 3.52
N ARG A 166 17.21 7.46 4.34
CA ARG A 166 18.31 6.63 3.91
C ARG A 166 17.84 5.19 3.81
N THR A 167 18.07 4.55 2.66
CA THR A 167 17.73 3.15 2.48
C THR A 167 18.73 2.28 3.23
N ILE A 168 18.29 1.63 4.32
CA ILE A 168 19.13 0.72 5.09
C ILE A 168 19.09 -0.69 4.49
N ASP A 169 17.90 -1.15 4.09
CA ASP A 169 17.69 -2.43 3.42
C ASP A 169 16.98 -2.19 2.08
N PRO A 170 17.64 -2.42 0.93
CA PRO A 170 17.06 -2.17 -0.38
C PRO A 170 15.93 -3.15 -0.68
N ALA A 171 15.00 -2.72 -1.54
CA ALA A 171 13.92 -3.61 -1.98
C ALA A 171 14.49 -4.81 -2.74
N VAL A 172 14.14 -6.01 -2.29
CA VAL A 172 14.51 -7.27 -2.94
C VAL A 172 13.29 -7.97 -3.49
N VAL A 173 13.46 -8.69 -4.60
CA VAL A 173 12.41 -9.54 -5.14
C VAL A 173 12.19 -10.68 -4.15
N PRO A 174 10.96 -10.89 -3.65
CA PRO A 174 10.70 -11.95 -2.68
C PRO A 174 10.93 -13.32 -3.31
N GLN A 175 11.74 -14.16 -2.65
CA GLN A 175 11.98 -15.55 -3.08
C GLN A 175 10.79 -16.46 -2.77
N GLU A 176 10.01 -16.13 -1.74
CA GLU A 176 8.81 -16.85 -1.33
C GLU A 176 7.56 -15.97 -1.45
N LYS A 177 6.45 -16.57 -1.89
CA LYS A 177 5.15 -15.87 -1.99
C LYS A 177 4.62 -15.58 -0.59
N SER A 178 4.27 -14.32 -0.34
CA SER A 178 3.73 -13.90 0.97
C SER A 178 2.34 -14.49 1.24
N GLU A 179 1.53 -14.71 0.20
CA GLU A 179 0.15 -15.21 0.28
C GLU A 179 -0.23 -16.07 -0.94
N PRO A 180 -1.16 -17.04 -0.80
CA PRO A 180 -1.78 -17.51 0.43
C PRO A 180 -0.92 -18.57 1.16
N LYS A 181 -0.95 -18.55 2.51
CA LYS A 181 -0.33 -19.58 3.35
C LYS A 181 -1.12 -20.89 3.30
N ARG A 182 -0.92 -21.70 2.26
CA ARG A 182 -1.65 -22.94 2.01
C ARG A 182 -1.69 -23.89 3.23
N ALA A 183 -0.60 -23.96 3.99
CA ALA A 183 -0.53 -24.76 5.22
C ALA A 183 -1.58 -24.35 6.26
N LEU A 184 -1.79 -23.04 6.47
CA LEU A 184 -2.77 -22.53 7.44
C LEU A 184 -4.20 -22.86 7.00
N ILE A 185 -4.50 -22.75 5.70
CA ILE A 185 -5.81 -23.11 5.14
C ILE A 185 -6.10 -24.60 5.36
N ILE A 186 -5.12 -25.47 5.11
CA ILE A 186 -5.27 -26.92 5.31
C ILE A 186 -5.53 -27.24 6.79
N VAL A 187 -4.76 -26.64 7.71
CA VAL A 187 -4.96 -26.84 9.16
C VAL A 187 -6.37 -26.42 9.58
N LEU A 188 -6.83 -25.26 9.11
CA LEU A 188 -8.17 -24.76 9.43
C LEU A 188 -9.28 -25.66 8.85
N ALA A 189 -9.11 -26.13 7.62
CA ALA A 189 -10.05 -27.05 6.97
C ALA A 189 -10.14 -28.40 7.71
N VAL A 190 -9.03 -28.94 8.19
CA VAL A 190 -9.01 -30.18 8.99
C VAL A 190 -9.72 -30.00 10.32
N ILE A 191 -9.48 -28.89 11.03
CA ILE A 191 -10.14 -28.60 12.31
C ILE A 191 -11.65 -28.45 12.12
N LEU A 192 -12.08 -27.64 11.15
CA LEU A 192 -13.50 -27.43 10.85
C LEU A 192 -14.17 -28.73 10.37
N GLY A 193 -13.52 -29.47 9.46
CA GLY A 193 -14.02 -30.75 8.97
C GLY A 193 -14.16 -31.79 10.07
N GLY A 194 -13.19 -31.86 10.99
CA GLY A 194 -13.26 -32.73 12.17
C GLY A 194 -14.43 -32.37 13.08
N MET A 195 -14.63 -31.08 13.36
CA MET A 195 -15.73 -30.59 14.19
C MET A 195 -17.11 -30.90 13.57
N PHE A 196 -17.27 -30.65 12.26
CA PHE A 196 -18.49 -31.01 11.53
C PHE A 196 -18.72 -32.53 11.48
N GLY A 197 -17.67 -33.32 11.33
CA GLY A 197 -17.74 -34.78 11.36
C GLY A 197 -18.26 -35.31 12.70
N VAL A 198 -17.74 -34.80 13.81
CA VAL A 198 -18.20 -35.15 15.16
C VAL A 198 -19.66 -34.77 15.37
N LEU A 199 -20.05 -33.56 14.95
CA LEU A 199 -21.42 -33.08 15.08
C LEU A 199 -22.42 -33.92 14.26
N ALA A 200 -22.04 -34.31 13.03
CA ALA A 200 -22.84 -35.19 12.19
C ALA A 200 -23.05 -36.57 12.83
N VAL A 201 -22.02 -37.13 13.50
CA VAL A 201 -22.14 -38.39 14.24
C VAL A 201 -23.09 -38.25 15.42
N PHE A 202 -23.01 -37.16 16.20
CA PHE A 202 -23.93 -36.91 17.31
C PHE A 202 -25.39 -36.76 16.85
N VAL A 203 -25.65 -36.03 15.76
CA VAL A 203 -26.99 -35.90 15.19
C VAL A 203 -27.51 -37.27 14.74
N ARG A 204 -26.69 -38.05 14.04
CA ARG A 204 -27.07 -39.41 13.61
C ARG A 204 -27.40 -40.29 14.81
N LEU A 205 -26.61 -40.24 15.88
CA LEU A 205 -26.82 -41.04 17.08
C LEU A 205 -28.11 -40.65 17.81
N PHE A 206 -28.44 -39.35 17.88
CA PHE A 206 -29.71 -38.88 18.44
C PHE A 206 -30.93 -39.26 17.61
N VAL A 207 -30.85 -39.16 16.28
CA VAL A 207 -31.95 -39.54 15.37
C VAL A 207 -32.20 -41.04 15.40
N VAL A 208 -31.14 -41.86 15.39
CA VAL A 208 -31.27 -43.33 15.45
C VAL A 208 -31.83 -43.78 16.82
N LYS A 209 -31.32 -43.21 17.92
CA LYS A 209 -31.78 -43.56 19.27
C LYS A 209 -33.19 -43.04 19.59
N GLY A 210 -33.62 -41.95 18.96
CA GLY A 210 -35.00 -41.47 19.03
C GLY A 210 -36.02 -42.40 18.36
N ASN A 211 -35.58 -43.29 17.47
CA ASN A 211 -36.45 -44.22 16.75
C ASN A 211 -36.68 -45.55 17.52
N ASP A 212 -35.80 -45.89 18.48
CA ASP A 212 -35.94 -47.11 19.29
C ASP A 212 -36.99 -46.95 20.41
N HIS A 213 -37.17 -45.75 20.96
CA HIS A 213 -38.16 -45.50 22.03
C HIS A 213 -39.63 -45.54 21.58
N ILE A 214 -39.93 -45.53 20.27
CA ILE A 214 -41.31 -45.61 19.75
C ILE A 214 -41.76 -47.09 19.65
N SER A 215 -40.84 -48.05 19.72
CA SER A 215 -41.14 -49.47 19.48
C SER A 215 -41.55 -50.23 20.76
N GLU A 216 -41.22 -49.72 21.94
CA GLU A 216 -41.40 -50.44 23.22
C GLU A 216 -42.80 -50.25 23.84
N ASP A 217 -43.50 -49.14 23.58
CA ASP A 217 -44.83 -48.88 24.15
C ASP A 217 -45.98 -49.64 23.45
N THR A 218 -45.74 -50.27 22.30
CA THR A 218 -46.78 -51.02 21.56
C THR A 218 -47.02 -52.45 22.05
N ASN A 219 -46.24 -52.97 23.00
CA ASN A 219 -46.27 -54.40 23.37
C ASN A 219 -46.92 -54.72 24.73
N HIS A 220 -47.50 -53.75 25.45
CA HIS A 220 -48.12 -54.00 26.77
C HIS A 220 -49.66 -54.00 26.82
N HIS A 221 -50.34 -54.02 25.67
CA HIS A 221 -51.78 -54.28 25.60
C HIS A 221 -52.07 -55.52 24.74
N LYS A 222 -51.92 -56.69 25.33
CA LYS A 222 -52.59 -57.91 24.88
C LYS A 222 -52.99 -58.76 26.07
#